data_AF-A0A971ZYC4-F1
#
_entry.id   AF-A0A971ZYC4-F1
#
_cell.length_a   1.000
_cell.length_b   1.000
_cell.length_c   1.000
_cell.angle_alpha   90.00
_cell.angle_beta   90.00
_cell.angle_gamma   90.00
#
_symmetry.space_group_name_H-M   'P 1'
#
loop_
_entity.id
_entity.type
_entity.pdbx_description
1 polymer ?
#
loop_
_entity_poly.entity_id
_entity_poly.type
_entity_poly.pdbx_seq_one_letter_code
_entity_poly.pdbx_strand_id
1 'polypeptide(L)'
;MKLGFKSNKINDSNRIIIVKEEEIVAGLMVDSSSEVLEISQDDIDKPPVSKSNELLDYVEGIGKTKERIILILNLKKLLKH
;
A
#
# COMPACT_ATOMS: atom_id res chain seq x y z
N MET A 1 12.09 -0.59 -3.05
CA MET A 1 11.28 -1.56 -3.84
C MET A 1 10.35 -0.80 -4.78
N LYS A 2 10.08 -1.31 -5.99
CA LYS A 2 9.21 -0.65 -6.98
C LYS A 2 8.07 -1.59 -7.35
N LEU A 3 6.84 -1.21 -7.03
CA LEU A 3 5.64 -2.07 -7.07
C LEU A 3 5.07 -2.22 -8.51
N GLY A 4 5.93 -2.19 -9.53
CA GLY A 4 5.53 -2.35 -10.94
C GLY A 4 4.77 -1.16 -11.57
N PHE A 5 4.49 -0.08 -10.84
CA PHE A 5 3.86 1.11 -11.40
C PHE A 5 4.79 1.81 -12.40
N LYS A 6 4.24 2.31 -13.52
CA LYS A 6 5.00 3.15 -14.46
C LYS A 6 5.60 4.31 -13.69
N SER A 7 6.92 4.48 -13.82
CA SER A 7 7.61 5.63 -13.25
C SER A 7 7.13 6.88 -13.98
N ASN A 8 6.26 7.67 -13.35
CA ASN A 8 6.02 9.02 -13.82
C ASN A 8 7.23 9.90 -13.49
N LYS A 9 7.44 10.96 -14.29
CA LYS A 9 8.42 12.00 -13.93
C LYS A 9 8.04 12.57 -12.58
N ILE A 10 9.04 12.75 -11.72
CA ILE A 10 8.86 13.44 -10.44
C ILE A 10 8.31 14.84 -10.74
N ASN A 11 7.19 15.18 -10.12
CA ASN A 11 6.52 16.47 -10.22
C ASN A 11 6.15 16.99 -8.82
N ASP A 12 5.61 18.20 -8.75
CA ASP A 12 5.27 18.85 -7.48
C ASP A 12 4.11 18.18 -6.72
N SER A 13 3.39 17.22 -7.33
CA SER A 13 2.33 16.47 -6.65
C SER A 13 2.84 15.24 -5.91
N ASN A 14 4.04 14.75 -6.22
CA ASN A 14 4.64 13.64 -5.50
C ASN A 14 4.80 13.99 -4.01
N ARG A 15 4.60 12.99 -3.15
CA ARG A 15 4.77 13.09 -1.69
C ARG A 15 5.63 11.95 -1.20
N ILE A 16 6.27 12.13 -0.05
CA ILE A 16 6.99 11.08 0.66
C ILE A 16 6.21 10.78 1.94
N ILE A 17 5.70 9.56 2.07
CA ILE A 17 5.09 9.06 3.30
C ILE A 17 6.20 8.43 4.13
N ILE A 18 6.44 8.96 5.32
CA ILE A 18 7.39 8.37 6.26
C ILE A 18 6.67 7.31 7.08
N VAL A 19 7.16 6.07 7.01
CA VAL A 19 6.67 4.95 7.81
C VAL A 19 7.77 4.46 8.74
N LYS A 20 7.37 3.97 9.91
CA LYS A 20 8.25 3.33 10.87
C LYS A 20 7.67 1.97 11.22
N GLU A 21 8.49 0.93 11.09
CA GLU A 21 8.20 -0.42 11.55
C GLU A 21 9.40 -0.89 12.39
N GLU A 22 9.16 -1.17 13.66
CA GLU A 22 10.23 -1.49 14.63
C GLU A 22 11.35 -0.42 14.59
N GLU A 23 12.59 -0.80 14.28
CA GLU A 23 13.75 0.12 14.18
C GLU A 23 13.98 0.65 12.76
N ILE A 24 13.15 0.25 11.78
CA ILE A 24 13.28 0.65 10.38
C ILE A 24 12.43 1.88 10.12
N VAL A 25 13.05 2.94 9.62
CA VAL A 25 12.37 4.13 9.09
C VAL A 25 12.55 4.18 7.59
N ALA A 26 11.45 4.26 6.85
CA ALA A 26 11.46 4.27 5.39
C ALA A 26 10.60 5.41 4.82
N GLY A 27 11.05 5.98 3.71
CA GLY A 27 10.28 6.94 2.91
C GLY A 27 9.65 6.24 1.71
N LEU A 28 8.32 6.31 1.61
CA LEU A 28 7.55 5.80 0.48
C LEU A 28 7.18 6.97 -0.44
N MET A 29 7.75 6.99 -1.64
CA MET A 29 7.36 7.97 -2.67
C MET A 29 6.02 7.58 -3.27
N VAL A 30 5.07 8.51 -3.27
CA VAL A 30 3.71 8.34 -3.80
C VAL A 30 3.38 9.45 -4.78
N ASP A 31 2.46 9.18 -5.71
CA ASP A 31 2.01 10.16 -6.71
C ASP A 31 1.18 11.28 -6.07
N SER A 32 0.44 10.95 -5.01
CA SER A 32 -0.26 11.89 -4.12
C SER A 32 -0.55 11.21 -2.78
N SER A 33 -0.76 11.99 -1.72
CA SER A 33 -1.36 11.50 -0.49
C SER A 33 -2.87 11.71 -0.56
N SER A 34 -3.66 10.64 -0.42
CA SER A 34 -5.12 10.73 -0.36
C SER A 34 -5.59 11.27 0.99
N GLU A 35 -6.86 11.68 1.04
CA GLU A 35 -7.59 11.97 2.28
C GLU A 35 -7.58 10.79 3.26
N VAL A 36 -7.72 11.07 4.55
CA VAL A 36 -7.90 10.03 5.58
C VAL A 36 -9.28 9.41 5.40
N LEU A 37 -9.33 8.08 5.32
CA LEU A 37 -10.57 7.32 5.15
C LEU A 37 -10.77 6.42 6.35
N GLU A 38 -12.00 6.36 6.82
CA GLU A 38 -12.44 5.36 7.79
C GLU A 38 -13.08 4.19 7.04
N ILE A 39 -12.64 2.97 7.35
CA ILE A 39 -13.14 1.73 6.73
C ILE A 39 -13.48 0.78 7.87
N SER A 40 -14.71 0.24 7.85
CA SER A 40 -15.10 -0.79 8.81
C SER A 40 -14.31 -2.08 8.57
N GLN A 41 -14.00 -2.83 9.63
CA GLN A 41 -13.35 -4.14 9.46
C GLN A 41 -14.19 -5.12 8.63
N ASP A 42 -15.52 -4.98 8.66
CA ASP A 42 -16.44 -5.81 7.86
C ASP A 42 -16.33 -5.53 6.35
N ASP A 43 -15.80 -4.36 5.98
CA ASP A 43 -15.58 -3.96 4.58
C ASP A 43 -14.17 -4.37 4.08
N ILE A 44 -13.40 -5.11 4.89
CA ILE A 44 -12.05 -5.58 4.58
C ILE A 44 -12.08 -7.07 4.26
N ASP A 45 -11.87 -7.40 2.99
CA ASP A 45 -11.71 -8.78 2.54
C ASP A 45 -10.25 -9.24 2.62
N LYS A 46 -10.05 -10.55 2.75
CA LYS A 46 -8.72 -11.16 2.61
C LYS A 46 -8.24 -11.05 1.15
N PRO A 47 -6.93 -10.83 0.93
CA PRO A 47 -6.38 -10.86 -0.42
C PRO A 47 -6.62 -12.24 -1.06
N PRO A 48 -6.87 -12.30 -2.38
CA PRO A 48 -7.05 -13.57 -3.07
C PRO A 48 -5.78 -14.41 -2.94
N VAL A 49 -5.95 -15.69 -2.65
CA VAL A 49 -4.83 -16.62 -2.56
C VAL A 49 -4.33 -16.91 -3.97
N SER A 50 -3.26 -16.25 -4.39
CA SER A 50 -2.65 -16.48 -5.70
C SER A 50 -1.15 -16.68 -5.56
N LYS A 51 -0.67 -17.88 -5.88
CA LYS A 51 0.74 -18.29 -5.72
C LYS A 51 1.72 -17.62 -6.70
N SER A 52 1.22 -16.83 -7.65
CA SER A 52 2.00 -16.33 -8.78
C SER A 52 2.28 -14.83 -8.73
N ASN A 53 1.81 -14.10 -7.71
CA ASN A 53 1.98 -12.65 -7.65
C ASN A 53 2.62 -12.22 -6.33
N GLU A 54 3.93 -11.97 -6.37
CA GLU A 54 4.73 -11.48 -5.23
C GLU A 54 4.16 -10.20 -4.63
N LEU A 55 3.42 -9.38 -5.40
CA LEU A 55 2.77 -8.18 -4.87
C LEU A 55 1.70 -8.52 -3.84
N LEU A 56 0.98 -9.64 -3.99
CA LEU A 56 -0.05 -10.07 -3.06
C LEU A 56 0.52 -10.49 -1.71
N ASP A 57 1.79 -10.89 -1.64
CA ASP A 57 2.45 -11.26 -0.38
C ASP A 57 2.58 -10.07 0.57
N TYR A 58 2.66 -8.86 0.03
CA TYR A 58 2.71 -7.60 0.77
C TYR A 58 1.32 -7.00 1.05
N VAL A 59 0.24 -7.59 0.55
CA VAL A 59 -1.13 -7.14 0.81
C VAL A 59 -1.66 -7.88 2.05
N GLU A 60 -2.13 -7.12 3.03
CA GLU A 60 -2.79 -7.64 4.23
C GLU A 60 -4.30 -7.83 4.02
N GLY A 61 -4.91 -6.92 3.26
CA GLY A 61 -6.35 -6.88 3.07
C GLY A 61 -6.75 -6.04 1.86
N ILE A 62 -8.01 -6.19 1.45
CA ILE A 62 -8.64 -5.45 0.38
C ILE A 62 -9.87 -4.77 0.94
N GLY A 63 -9.78 -3.46 1.18
CA GLY A 63 -10.92 -2.63 1.56
C GLY A 63 -11.81 -2.38 0.33
N LYS A 64 -13.09 -2.71 0.44
CA LYS A 64 -14.08 -2.43 -0.61
C LYS A 64 -14.97 -1.29 -0.17
N THR A 65 -14.78 -0.13 -0.77
CA THR A 65 -15.77 0.96 -0.68
C THR A 65 -16.69 0.90 -1.90
N LYS A 66 -17.86 1.54 -1.84
CA LYS A 66 -18.83 1.52 -2.96
C LYS A 66 -18.25 1.99 -4.29
N GLU A 67 -17.19 2.81 -4.27
CA GLU A 67 -16.67 3.50 -5.46
C GLU A 67 -15.25 3.07 -5.84
N ARG A 68 -14.49 2.46 -4.93
CA ARG A 68 -13.10 2.05 -5.18
C ARG A 68 -12.63 0.90 -4.30
N ILE A 69 -11.65 0.18 -4.83
CA ILE A 69 -10.88 -0.85 -4.11
C ILE A 69 -9.65 -0.19 -3.49
N ILE A 70 -9.38 -0.50 -2.22
CA ILE A 70 -8.25 0.00 -1.45
C ILE A 70 -7.39 -1.20 -1.03
N LEU A 71 -6.13 -1.21 -1.43
CA LEU A 71 -5.17 -2.22 -0.99
C LEU A 71 -4.57 -1.81 0.34
N ILE A 72 -4.68 -2.68 1.35
CA ILE A 72 -4.08 -2.49 2.66
C ILE A 72 -2.75 -3.26 2.67
N LEU A 73 -1.65 -2.55 2.85
CA LEU A 73 -0.31 -3.12 2.77
C LEU A 73 0.21 -3.55 4.14
N ASN A 74 0.87 -4.70 4.19
CA ASN A 74 1.58 -5.16 5.37
C ASN A 74 3.00 -4.57 5.42
N LEU A 75 3.19 -3.51 6.21
CA LEU A 75 4.48 -2.83 6.33
C LEU A 75 5.57 -3.74 6.88
N LYS A 76 5.24 -4.64 7.80
CA LYS A 76 6.20 -5.59 8.38
C LYS A 76 6.84 -6.49 7.32
N LYS A 77 6.06 -7.04 6.39
CA LYS A 77 6.57 -7.82 5.26
C LYS A 77 7.27 -6.94 4.24
N LEU A 78 6.70 -5.77 3.95
CA LEU A 78 7.24 -4.84 2.94
C LEU A 78 8.64 -4.33 3.30
N LEU A 79 8.91 -4.12 4.59
CA LEU A 79 10.17 -3.58 5.10
C LEU A 79 11.11 -4.68 5.64
N LYS A 80 10.76 -5.96 5.51
CA LYS A 80 11.54 -7.09 6.03
C LYS A 80 12.82 -7.42 5.23
N HIS A 81 13.34 -6.48 4.45
CA HIS A 81 14.49 -6.68 3.58
C HIS A 81 15.55 -5.59 3.76
#